data_AF-A0A653BNZ6-F1
#
_entry.id   AF-A0A653BNZ6-F1
#
_cell.length_a   1.000
_cell.length_b   1.000
_cell.length_c   1.000
_cell.angle_alpha   90.00
_cell.angle_beta   90.00
_cell.angle_gamma   90.00
#
_symmetry.space_group_name_H-M   'P 1'
#
loop_
_entity.id
_entity.type
_entity.pdbx_description
1 polymer ?
#
loop_
_entity_poly.entity_id
_entity_poly.type
_entity_poly.pdbx_seq_one_letter_code
_entity_poly.pdbx_strand_id
1 'polypeptide(L)'
;MSTPISPIIDFVNLRHWDLVEGRYVISHVKTDHPSLPINKKIVRGESAVGCTIIEQTDDPNKCTLYWIVNVDLKMWLPRGIFDKEMSQMMFSNNFMLNV
;
A
#
# COMPACT_ATOMS: atom_id res chain seq x y z
N MET A 1 -31.63 -7.12 0.36
CA MET A 1 -30.38 -7.61 0.97
C MET A 1 -29.46 -6.41 1.14
N SER A 2 -29.20 -5.97 2.36
CA SER A 2 -28.24 -4.88 2.60
C SER A 2 -26.86 -5.35 2.16
N THR A 3 -26.20 -4.60 1.27
CA THR A 3 -24.78 -4.76 0.98
C THR A 3 -24.04 -4.82 2.33
N PRO A 4 -23.23 -5.86 2.61
CA PRO A 4 -22.41 -5.85 3.81
C PRO A 4 -21.56 -4.59 3.72
N ILE A 5 -21.59 -3.76 4.76
CA ILE A 5 -20.68 -2.62 4.85
C ILE A 5 -19.28 -3.21 4.81
N SER A 6 -18.58 -3.04 3.69
CA SER A 6 -17.16 -3.39 3.64
C SER A 6 -16.49 -2.61 4.76
N PRO A 7 -15.78 -3.27 5.69
CA PRO A 7 -15.17 -2.57 6.80
C PRO A 7 -14.23 -1.49 6.25
N ILE A 8 -14.24 -0.31 6.89
CA ILE A 8 -13.21 0.70 6.63
C ILE A 8 -11.90 0.10 7.13
N ILE A 9 -10.89 0.05 6.27
CA ILE A 9 -9.55 -0.46 6.59
C ILE A 9 -8.59 0.72 6.66
N ASP A 10 -7.80 0.79 7.73
CA ASP A 10 -6.70 1.76 7.86
C ASP A 10 -5.35 1.06 8.06
N PHE A 11 -4.27 1.82 7.93
CA PHE A 11 -2.89 1.36 8.13
C PHE A 11 -2.11 2.43 8.90
N VAL A 12 -1.17 2.00 9.73
CA VAL A 12 -0.20 2.88 10.39
C VAL A 12 1.17 2.37 10.01
N ASN A 13 1.92 3.19 9.25
CA ASN A 13 3.18 2.82 8.66
C ASN A 13 4.26 3.84 9.00
N LEU A 14 5.45 3.35 9.37
CA LEU A 14 6.66 4.14 9.33
C LEU A 14 7.15 4.15 7.88
N ARG A 15 7.56 5.31 7.37
CA ARG A 15 8.15 5.45 6.04
C ARG A 15 9.52 6.10 6.13
N HIS A 16 10.42 5.64 5.30
CA HIS A 16 11.73 6.23 5.10
C HIS A 16 12.01 6.33 3.61
N TRP A 17 12.62 7.43 3.18
CA TRP A 17 13.05 7.61 1.80
C TRP A 17 14.55 7.84 1.75
N ASP A 18 15.19 7.29 0.73
CA ASP A 18 16.62 7.48 0.48
C ASP A 18 16.95 7.33 -1.02
N LEU A 19 18.13 7.80 -1.43
CA LEU A 19 18.71 7.56 -2.75
C LEU A 19 19.65 6.36 -2.66
N VAL A 20 19.18 5.20 -3.10
CA VAL A 20 19.92 3.94 -3.03
C VAL A 20 20.35 3.54 -4.44
N GLU A 21 21.66 3.45 -4.67
CA GLU A 21 22.23 3.06 -5.98
C GLU A 21 21.66 3.88 -7.16
N GLY A 22 21.47 5.18 -6.97
CA GLY A 22 20.93 6.08 -8.01
C GLY A 22 19.40 5.99 -8.20
N ARG A 23 18.69 5.24 -7.35
CA ARG A 23 17.22 5.10 -7.39
C ARG A 23 16.60 5.74 -6.16
N TYR A 24 15.49 6.43 -6.34
CA TYR A 24 14.71 6.92 -5.19
C TYR A 24 13.92 5.75 -4.63
N VAL A 25 14.17 5.40 -3.37
CA VAL A 25 13.48 4.30 -2.69
C VAL A 25 12.68 4.88 -1.53
N ILE A 26 11.37 4.63 -1.54
CA ILE A 26 10.46 4.96 -0.44
C ILE A 26 10.03 3.64 0.19
N SER A 27 10.63 3.28 1.31
CA SER A 27 10.33 2.06 2.05
C SER A 27 9.28 2.32 3.13
N HIS A 28 8.53 1.27 3.47
CA HIS A 28 7.57 1.32 4.56
C HIS A 28 7.48 -0.01 5.30
N VAL A 29 7.05 0.06 6.55
CA VAL A 29 6.70 -1.09 7.39
C VAL A 29 5.67 -0.65 8.42
N LYS A 30 4.81 -1.58 8.87
CA LYS A 30 3.86 -1.33 9.96
C LYS A 30 4.56 -0.77 11.19
N THR A 31 3.87 0.12 11.88
CA THR A 31 4.28 0.63 13.18
C THR A 31 3.05 0.96 14.04
N ASP A 32 3.25 1.10 15.34
CA ASP A 32 2.22 1.58 16.26
C ASP A 32 2.44 3.07 16.54
N HIS A 33 1.35 3.84 16.59
CA HIS A 33 1.41 5.26 16.94
C HIS A 33 0.38 5.59 18.03
N PRO A 34 0.79 6.15 19.19
CA PRO A 34 -0.11 6.39 20.32
C PRO A 34 -1.34 7.27 20.01
N SER A 35 -1.22 8.20 19.06
CA SER A 35 -2.35 9.04 18.64
C SER A 35 -3.34 8.36 17.69
N LEU A 36 -3.00 7.15 17.19
CA LEU A 36 -3.82 6.37 16.25
C LEU A 36 -4.17 4.97 16.82
N PRO A 37 -4.78 4.91 18.03
CA PRO A 37 -5.10 3.64 18.66
C PRO A 37 -6.12 2.83 17.83
N ILE A 38 -6.13 1.52 18.03
CA ILE A 38 -7.06 0.62 17.34
C ILE A 38 -8.50 0.96 17.74
N ASN A 39 -9.36 1.13 16.73
CA ASN A 39 -10.78 1.42 16.90
C ASN A 39 -11.61 0.20 16.48
N LYS A 40 -12.59 -0.21 17.29
CA LYS A 40 -13.48 -1.35 16.97
C LYS A 40 -14.32 -1.16 15.69
N LYS A 41 -14.43 0.07 15.17
CA LYS A 41 -15.17 0.40 13.94
C LYS A 41 -14.34 0.27 12.66
N ILE A 42 -13.02 0.16 12.77
CA ILE A 42 -12.07 0.15 11.65
C ILE A 42 -11.21 -1.10 11.77
N VAL A 43 -11.01 -1.81 10.66
CA VAL A 43 -10.07 -2.93 10.62
C VAL A 43 -8.67 -2.38 10.39
N ARG A 44 -7.77 -2.54 11.37
CA ARG A 44 -6.36 -2.17 11.23
C ARG A 44 -5.65 -3.21 10.38
N GLY A 45 -5.43 -2.90 9.11
CA GLY A 45 -4.55 -3.68 8.24
C GLY A 45 -3.09 -3.52 8.64
N GLU A 46 -2.26 -4.47 8.21
CA GLU A 46 -0.82 -4.44 8.43
C GLU A 46 -0.09 -4.45 7.10
N SER A 47 0.71 -3.42 6.84
CA SER A 47 1.69 -3.45 5.75
C SER A 47 2.99 -4.06 6.28
N ALA A 48 3.36 -5.23 5.78
CA ALA A 48 4.71 -5.75 5.98
C ALA A 48 5.72 -4.86 5.23
N VAL A 49 6.99 -5.26 5.21
CA VAL A 49 8.01 -4.50 4.47
C VAL A 49 7.63 -4.41 3.00
N GLY A 50 7.56 -3.18 2.50
CA GLY A 50 7.30 -2.87 1.11
C GLY A 50 8.01 -1.58 0.70
N CYS A 51 8.04 -1.30 -0.60
CA CYS A 51 8.66 -0.07 -1.09
C CYS A 51 8.13 0.36 -2.45
N THR A 52 8.30 1.64 -2.72
CA THR A 52 8.18 2.22 -4.05
C THR A 52 9.58 2.64 -4.51
N ILE A 53 9.98 2.21 -5.70
CA ILE A 53 11.26 2.55 -6.30
C ILE A 53 11.00 3.33 -7.57
N ILE A 54 11.64 4.48 -7.70
CA ILE A 54 11.61 5.31 -8.91
C ILE A 54 13.00 5.25 -9.51
N GLU A 55 13.11 4.62 -10.67
CA GLU A 55 14.34 4.47 -11.43
C GLU A 55 14.27 5.35 -12.68
N GLN A 56 15.31 6.15 -12.92
CA GLN A 56 15.42 6.94 -14.13
C GLN A 56 15.68 6.03 -15.33
N THR A 57 15.13 6.41 -16.48
CA THR A 57 15.46 5.75 -17.76
C THR A 57 16.39 6.62 -18.59
N ASP A 58 16.87 6.11 -19.73
CA ASP A 58 17.66 6.90 -20.68
C ASP A 58 16.89 8.12 -21.24
N ASP A 59 15.55 8.05 -21.25
CA ASP A 59 14.70 9.19 -21.58
C ASP A 59 14.40 9.99 -20.29
N PRO A 60 14.85 11.27 -20.19
CA PRO A 60 14.68 12.07 -18.98
C PRO A 60 13.20 12.40 -18.68
N ASN A 61 12.29 12.17 -19.63
CA ASN A 61 10.85 12.36 -19.44
C ASN A 61 10.14 11.08 -18.98
N LYS A 62 10.88 10.00 -18.72
CA LYS A 62 10.32 8.71 -18.29
C LYS A 62 11.06 8.16 -17.08
N CYS A 63 10.33 7.40 -16.28
CA CYS A 63 10.88 6.62 -15.18
C CYS A 63 10.23 5.23 -15.17
N THR A 64 10.92 4.26 -14.57
CA THR A 64 10.34 2.99 -14.19
C THR A 64 9.91 3.07 -12.73
N LEU A 65 8.63 2.79 -12.48
CA LEU A 65 8.07 2.72 -11.14
C LEU A 65 7.94 1.25 -10.74
N TYR A 66 8.62 0.84 -9.67
CA TYR A 66 8.40 -0.44 -9.01
C TYR A 66 7.58 -0.22 -7.75
N TRP A 67 6.51 -0.99 -7.58
CA TRP A 67 5.69 -0.93 -6.39
C TRP A 67 5.56 -2.30 -5.76
N ILE A 68 6.25 -2.49 -4.63
CA ILE A 68 6.26 -3.73 -3.86
C ILE A 68 5.30 -3.56 -2.70
N VAL A 69 4.21 -4.33 -2.74
CA VAL A 69 3.13 -4.28 -1.75
C VAL A 69 3.01 -5.64 -1.07
N ASN A 70 3.12 -5.63 0.26
CA ASN A 70 2.90 -6.79 1.09
C ASN A 70 1.99 -6.40 2.25
N VAL A 71 0.72 -6.80 2.18
CA VAL A 71 -0.31 -6.36 3.13
C VAL A 71 -1.14 -7.52 3.63
N ASP A 72 -1.48 -7.48 4.91
CA ASP A 72 -2.50 -8.30 5.53
C ASP A 72 -3.69 -7.41 5.91
N LEU A 73 -4.80 -7.57 5.21
CA LEU A 73 -6.03 -6.80 5.44
C LEU A 73 -6.78 -7.23 6.72
N LYS A 74 -6.35 -8.30 7.40
CA LYS A 74 -7.03 -8.89 8.56
C LYS A 74 -8.50 -9.25 8.30
N MET A 75 -8.84 -9.49 7.03
CA MET A 75 -10.15 -9.92 6.59
C MET A 75 -10.13 -11.37 6.15
N TRP A 76 -11.20 -12.09 6.42
CA TRP A 76 -11.42 -13.40 5.81
C TRP A 76 -11.92 -13.19 4.37
N LEU A 77 -11.03 -13.40 3.40
CA LEU A 77 -11.35 -13.36 1.97
C LEU A 77 -10.80 -14.62 1.29
N PRO A 78 -11.55 -15.25 0.37
CA PRO A 78 -11.01 -16.26 -0.52
C PRO A 78 -9.82 -15.68 -1.32
N ARG A 79 -8.72 -16.44 -1.45
CA ARG A 79 -7.47 -15.97 -2.07
C ARG A 79 -7.69 -15.36 -3.46
N GLY A 80 -8.49 -15.99 -4.32
CA GLY A 80 -8.76 -15.45 -5.67
C GLY A 80 -9.48 -14.11 -5.68
N ILE A 81 -10.29 -13.80 -4.66
CA ILE A 81 -10.90 -12.48 -4.51
C ILE A 81 -9.84 -11.48 -4.04
N PHE A 82 -9.06 -11.84 -3.01
CA PHE A 82 -7.98 -10.99 -2.51
C PHE A 82 -7.00 -10.58 -3.61
N ASP A 83 -6.49 -11.56 -4.39
CA ASP A 83 -5.52 -11.31 -5.45
C ASP A 83 -6.09 -10.40 -6.56
N LYS A 84 -7.38 -10.57 -6.89
CA LYS A 84 -8.09 -9.73 -7.86
C LYS A 84 -8.22 -8.30 -7.37
N GLU A 85 -8.68 -8.09 -6.14
CA GLU A 85 -8.86 -6.75 -5.57
C GLU A 85 -7.51 -6.02 -5.42
N MET A 86 -6.45 -6.73 -4.99
CA MET A 86 -5.10 -6.18 -4.92
C MET A 86 -4.57 -5.77 -6.30
N SER A 87 -4.79 -6.60 -7.32
CA SER A 87 -4.42 -6.26 -8.71
C SER A 87 -5.20 -5.05 -9.21
N GLN A 88 -6.51 -4.98 -8.95
CA GLN A 88 -7.31 -3.82 -9.31
C GLN A 88 -6.84 -2.55 -8.61
N MET A 89 -6.48 -2.63 -7.33
CA MET A 89 -5.92 -1.50 -6.57
C MET A 89 -4.62 -0.99 -7.21
N MET A 90 -3.75 -1.89 -7.67
CA MET A 90 -2.48 -1.52 -8.31
C MET A 90 -2.64 -0.87 -9.69
N PHE A 91 -3.56 -1.38 -10.50
CA PHE A 91 -3.67 -1.00 -11.92
C PHE A 91 -4.84 -0.05 -12.21
N SER A 92 -5.71 0.25 -11.24
CA SER A 92 -6.81 1.19 -11.45
C SER A 92 -6.33 2.65 -11.44
N ASN A 93 -6.79 3.42 -12.44
CA ASN A 93 -6.36 4.79 -12.70
C ASN A 93 -6.63 5.82 -11.58
N ASN A 94 -7.37 5.46 -10.53
CA ASN A 94 -7.82 6.40 -9.49
C ASN A 94 -6.96 6.40 -8.22
N PHE A 95 -6.07 5.42 -8.02
CA PHE A 95 -5.29 5.32 -6.79
C PHE A 95 -3.89 5.92 -6.89
N MET A 96 -3.28 5.94 -8.08
CA MET A 96 -1.86 6.30 -8.26
C MET A 96 -1.55 7.81 -8.30
N LEU A 97 -2.55 8.72 -8.27
CA LEU A 97 -2.32 10.15 -8.52
C LEU A 97 -2.89 11.12 -7.47
N ASN A 98 -3.36 10.64 -6.32
CA ASN A 98 -3.74 11.53 -5.21
C ASN A 98 -2.62 11.58 -4.16
N VAL A 99 -1.43 12.02 -4.60
CA VAL A 99 -0.36 12.49 -3.70
C VAL A 99 -0.33 14.00 -3.74
#